data_AF-A0A3P6T9M5-F1
#
_entry.id   AF-A0A3P6T9M5-F1
#
_cell.length_a   1.000
_cell.length_b   1.000
_cell.length_c   1.000
_cell.angle_alpha   90.00
_cell.angle_beta   90.00
_cell.angle_gamma   90.00
#
_symmetry.space_group_name_H-M   'P 1'
#
loop_
_entity.id
_entity.type
_entity.pdbx_description
1 polymer ?
#
loop_
_entity_poly.entity_id
_entity_poly.type
_entity_poly.pdbx_seq_one_letter_code
_entity_poly.pdbx_strand_id
1 'polypeptide(L)'
;MGVFMQTMLSGIVVAKLLRPKKRKQASAFWIFKKQFKIGGSDRRPVLMIRIADIQNNLYIAEPHVRLYMATSAVNSKGERELVDFKDMNVGYDNGWDRVLLLWPITVKHVIDDESPLFAMTPDQMHNAHFELIMTVEGIVEATGMTFQARTSFLPDEILWGYRFRSMVILNEKIGRYEIHCKLFDEIEESTDESNLTAMKMDDNNDSYDSSSNISGFI
;
A
#
# COMPACT_ATOMS: atom_id res chain seq x y z
N MET A 1 -33.68 41.51 -1.93
CA MET A 1 -33.69 40.41 -0.94
C MET A 1 -33.95 39.04 -1.55
N GLY A 2 -34.96 38.84 -2.41
CA GLY A 2 -35.25 37.52 -3.01
C GLY A 2 -34.10 36.89 -3.83
N VAL A 3 -33.43 37.69 -4.67
CA VAL A 3 -32.27 37.23 -5.47
C VAL A 3 -31.08 36.83 -4.58
N PHE A 4 -30.90 37.52 -3.44
CA PHE A 4 -29.85 37.20 -2.49
C PHE A 4 -30.09 35.84 -1.81
N MET A 5 -31.33 35.57 -1.37
CA MET A 5 -31.69 34.25 -0.83
C MET A 5 -31.56 33.15 -1.89
N GLN A 6 -31.97 33.40 -3.14
CA GLN A 6 -31.92 32.40 -4.20
C GLN A 6 -30.47 32.04 -4.56
N THR A 7 -29.59 33.04 -4.71
CA THR A 7 -28.16 32.81 -4.96
C THR A 7 -27.47 32.09 -3.80
N MET A 8 -27.82 32.43 -2.56
CA MET A 8 -27.30 31.74 -1.37
C MET A 8 -27.75 30.26 -1.32
N LEU A 9 -29.02 29.97 -1.61
CA LEU A 9 -29.52 28.58 -1.63
C LEU A 9 -28.87 27.77 -2.76
N SER A 10 -28.79 28.34 -3.97
CA SER A 10 -28.13 27.70 -5.11
C SER A 10 -26.65 27.41 -4.82
N GLY A 11 -25.94 28.34 -4.17
CA GLY A 11 -24.56 28.14 -3.73
C GLY A 11 -24.41 26.98 -2.75
N ILE A 12 -25.30 26.86 -1.76
CA ILE A 12 -25.29 25.75 -0.79
C ILE A 12 -25.57 24.41 -1.46
N VAL A 13 -26.52 24.37 -2.42
CA VAL A 13 -26.86 23.15 -3.16
C VAL A 13 -25.68 22.70 -4.03
N VAL A 14 -25.06 23.61 -4.77
CA VAL A 14 -23.86 23.31 -5.58
C VAL A 14 -22.71 22.83 -4.68
N ALA A 15 -22.44 23.52 -3.57
CA ALA A 15 -21.42 23.08 -2.61
C ALA A 15 -21.69 21.67 -2.06
N LYS A 16 -22.95 21.31 -1.82
CA LYS A 16 -23.34 19.97 -1.34
C LYS A 16 -23.23 18.89 -2.43
N LEU A 17 -23.47 19.24 -3.69
CA LEU A 17 -23.31 18.34 -4.84
C LEU A 17 -21.84 18.10 -5.19
N LEU A 18 -20.98 19.11 -5.00
CA LEU A 18 -19.54 18.99 -5.22
C LEU A 18 -18.86 18.11 -4.16
N ARG A 19 -19.39 18.04 -2.93
CA ARG A 19 -18.81 17.21 -1.86
C ARG A 19 -18.58 15.77 -2.33
N PRO A 20 -17.35 15.22 -2.20
CA PRO A 20 -17.06 13.84 -2.55
C PRO A 20 -17.99 12.90 -1.77
N LYS A 21 -18.80 12.10 -2.47
CA LYS A 21 -19.59 11.04 -1.83
C LYS A 21 -18.64 10.04 -1.17
N LYS A 22 -19.08 9.41 -0.06
CA LYS A 22 -18.36 8.32 0.62
C LYS A 22 -18.01 7.25 -0.41
N ARG A 23 -16.74 7.20 -0.83
CA ARG A 23 -16.24 6.18 -1.77
C ARG A 23 -15.98 4.90 -0.99
N LYS A 24 -16.41 3.76 -1.55
CA LYS A 24 -16.06 2.44 -1.04
C LYS A 24 -14.76 2.04 -1.71
N GLN A 25 -13.66 2.14 -0.98
CA GLN A 25 -12.40 1.55 -1.39
C GLN A 25 -12.29 0.20 -0.70
N ALA A 26 -12.01 -0.87 -1.45
CA ALA A 26 -11.50 -2.07 -0.82
C ALA A 26 -9.99 -1.89 -0.72
N SER A 27 -9.55 -1.66 0.49
CA SER A 27 -8.19 -1.97 0.88
C SER A 27 -8.28 -3.39 1.43
N ALA A 28 -7.52 -4.31 0.85
CA ALA A 28 -7.52 -5.68 1.31
C ALA A 28 -6.08 -6.13 1.57
N PHE A 29 -5.96 -6.68 2.78
CA PHE A 29 -5.05 -7.72 3.21
C PHE A 29 -3.54 -7.42 3.23
N TRP A 30 -2.85 -8.04 4.17
CA TRP A 30 -1.47 -7.72 4.56
C TRP A 30 -0.55 -8.87 4.34
N ILE A 31 0.68 -8.54 3.97
CA ILE A 31 1.67 -9.58 3.75
C ILE A 31 3.06 -9.15 4.19
N PHE A 32 3.61 -9.88 5.14
CA PHE A 32 5.01 -9.79 5.53
C PHE A 32 5.86 -10.70 4.65
N LYS A 33 6.72 -10.11 3.83
CA LYS A 33 7.78 -10.84 3.15
C LYS A 33 9.01 -10.83 4.04
N LYS A 34 9.50 -12.01 4.42
CA LYS A 34 10.73 -12.16 5.21
C LYS A 34 11.97 -11.60 4.49
N GLN A 35 11.94 -11.47 3.15
CA GLN A 35 13.13 -11.19 2.35
C GLN A 35 12.83 -10.37 1.09
N PHE A 36 12.97 -9.06 1.15
CA PHE A 36 13.07 -8.19 -0.02
C PHE A 36 14.53 -7.80 -0.24
N LYS A 37 15.01 -7.93 -1.48
CA LYS A 37 16.32 -7.43 -1.89
C LYS A 37 16.13 -6.00 -2.40
N ILE A 38 16.60 -5.03 -1.63
CA ILE A 38 16.93 -3.70 -2.15
C ILE A 38 18.39 -3.83 -2.61
N GLY A 39 18.73 -3.33 -3.81
CA GLY A 39 19.99 -3.63 -4.51
C GLY A 39 21.22 -3.85 -3.61
N GLY A 40 21.98 -4.91 -3.89
CA GLY A 40 23.02 -5.43 -3.00
C GLY A 40 22.49 -6.57 -2.11
N SER A 41 23.39 -7.34 -1.50
CA SER A 41 23.12 -8.63 -0.84
C SER A 41 22.23 -8.56 0.43
N ASP A 42 21.61 -7.42 0.75
CA ASP A 42 20.91 -7.20 2.01
C ASP A 42 19.44 -7.66 1.90
N ARG A 43 19.05 -8.65 2.71
CA ARG A 43 17.70 -9.21 2.75
C ARG A 43 16.99 -8.66 3.97
N ARG A 44 16.08 -7.70 3.76
CA ARG A 44 15.29 -7.09 4.84
C ARG A 44 13.84 -7.56 4.83
N PRO A 45 13.19 -7.69 6.00
CA PRO A 45 11.77 -7.92 6.07
C PRO A 45 10.99 -6.71 5.56
N VAL A 46 9.89 -6.95 4.85
CA VAL A 46 9.06 -5.92 4.24
C VAL A 46 7.60 -6.20 4.51
N LEU A 47 6.91 -5.16 4.96
CA LEU A 47 5.48 -5.10 5.12
C LEU A 47 4.85 -4.62 3.80
N MET A 48 3.94 -5.42 3.24
CA MET A 48 3.27 -5.11 1.97
C MET A 48 1.78 -4.89 2.18
N ILE A 49 1.27 -3.81 1.60
CA ILE A 49 -0.15 -3.46 1.61
C ILE A 49 -0.59 -3.21 0.17
N ARG A 50 -1.64 -3.89 -0.29
CA ARG A 50 -2.16 -3.70 -1.64
C ARG A 50 -3.35 -2.74 -1.60
N ILE A 51 -3.31 -1.74 -2.47
CA ILE A 51 -4.37 -0.75 -2.62
C ILE A 51 -4.84 -0.71 -4.08
N ALA A 52 -6.13 -0.50 -4.26
CA ALA A 52 -6.74 -0.28 -5.57
C ALA A 52 -7.87 0.75 -5.44
N ASP A 53 -8.07 1.52 -6.51
CA ASP A 53 -9.31 2.26 -6.69
C ASP A 53 -10.32 1.38 -7.44
N ILE A 54 -11.47 1.14 -6.82
CA ILE A 54 -12.52 0.24 -7.33
C ILE A 54 -13.59 1.04 -8.09
N GLN A 55 -13.44 2.35 -8.17
CA GLN A 55 -14.45 3.20 -8.77
C GLN A 55 -14.19 3.43 -10.26
N ASN A 56 -15.00 2.80 -11.11
CA ASN A 56 -14.98 3.02 -12.56
C ASN A 56 -15.14 4.52 -12.90
N ASN A 57 -14.22 5.04 -13.72
CA ASN A 57 -14.25 6.36 -14.37
C ASN A 57 -14.01 7.58 -13.47
N LEU A 58 -13.28 7.45 -12.36
CA LEU A 58 -12.95 8.62 -11.54
C LEU A 58 -11.51 8.59 -11.01
N TYR A 59 -10.59 9.08 -11.84
CA TYR A 59 -9.17 9.12 -11.54
C TYR A 59 -8.85 10.03 -10.35
N ILE A 60 -7.84 9.61 -9.58
CA ILE A 60 -7.24 10.39 -8.52
C ILE A 60 -5.93 10.95 -9.06
N ALA A 61 -5.85 12.26 -9.18
CA ALA A 61 -4.63 12.98 -9.49
C ALA A 61 -3.76 13.11 -8.24
N GLU A 62 -2.44 13.02 -8.44
CA GLU A 62 -1.42 13.14 -7.40
C GLU A 62 -1.71 12.31 -6.13
N PRO A 63 -2.01 11.00 -6.23
CA PRO A 63 -2.25 10.23 -5.03
C PRO A 63 -0.95 10.00 -4.25
N HIS A 64 -1.00 10.18 -2.94
CA HIS A 64 0.07 9.84 -2.01
C HIS A 64 -0.44 8.97 -0.86
N VAL A 65 0.42 8.08 -0.40
CA VAL A 65 0.11 7.10 0.66
C VAL A 65 0.94 7.40 1.89
N ARG A 66 0.33 7.27 3.07
CA ARG A 66 1.05 7.30 4.35
C ARG A 66 0.65 6.11 5.20
N LEU A 67 1.56 5.67 6.07
CA LEU A 67 1.34 4.57 6.99
C LEU A 67 1.77 5.00 8.39
N TYR A 68 0.91 4.78 9.36
CA TYR A 68 1.15 5.10 10.75
C TYR A 68 0.98 3.85 11.61
N MET A 69 1.75 3.75 12.69
CA MET A 69 1.54 2.76 13.75
C MET A 69 1.08 3.47 15.01
N ALA A 70 -0.13 3.13 15.46
CA ALA A 70 -0.72 3.59 16.70
C ALA A 70 -0.56 2.48 17.75
N THR A 71 0.27 2.70 18.78
CA THR A 71 0.51 1.73 19.85
C THR A 71 -0.35 2.06 21.06
N SER A 72 -1.05 1.07 21.59
CA SER A 72 -1.90 1.21 22.77
C SER A 72 -1.38 0.37 23.94
N ALA A 73 -1.55 0.87 25.16
CA ALA A 73 -1.27 0.11 26.38
C ALA A 73 -2.44 0.24 27.36
N VAL A 74 -2.52 -0.72 28.28
CA VAL A 74 -3.51 -0.70 29.35
C VAL A 74 -2.88 -0.04 30.56
N ASN A 75 -3.48 1.04 31.04
CA ASN A 75 -3.00 1.76 32.22
C ASN A 75 -3.33 0.99 33.51
N SER A 76 -2.84 1.49 34.66
CA SER A 76 -3.08 0.87 35.97
C SER A 76 -4.57 0.86 36.40
N LYS A 77 -5.44 1.61 35.71
CA LYS A 77 -6.89 1.64 35.92
C LYS A 77 -7.64 0.66 35.02
N GLY A 78 -6.95 -0.08 34.15
CA GLY A 78 -7.55 -1.01 33.20
C GLY A 78 -8.10 -0.34 31.93
N GLU A 79 -7.82 0.94 31.70
CA GLU A 79 -8.26 1.66 30.50
C GLU A 79 -7.18 1.56 29.42
N ARG A 80 -7.59 1.34 28.17
CA ARG A 80 -6.68 1.32 27.02
C ARG A 80 -6.41 2.76 26.57
N GLU A 81 -5.14 3.13 26.52
CA GLU A 81 -4.68 4.47 26.13
C GLU A 81 -3.71 4.37 24.94
N LEU A 82 -3.76 5.36 24.05
CA LEU A 82 -2.78 5.50 22.98
C LEU A 82 -1.47 6.01 23.59
N VAL A 83 -0.43 5.20 23.52
CA VAL A 83 0.89 5.50 24.11
C VAL A 83 1.82 6.11 23.09
N ASP A 84 1.77 5.62 21.85
CA ASP A 84 2.68 6.08 20.80
C ASP A 84 1.97 6.14 19.45
N PHE A 85 2.44 7.04 18.60
CA PHE A 85 1.95 7.22 17.25
C PHE A 85 3.12 7.59 16.34
N LYS A 86 3.55 6.63 15.52
CA LYS A 86 4.77 6.76 14.71
C LYS A 86 4.48 6.64 13.22
N ASP A 87 5.06 7.55 12.44
CA ASP A 87 5.04 7.50 10.97
C ASP A 87 5.97 6.39 10.47
N MET A 88 5.51 5.62 9.50
CA MET A 88 6.22 4.49 8.92
C MET A 88 6.52 4.78 7.45
N ASN A 89 7.80 4.79 7.11
CA ASN A 89 8.25 5.14 5.77
C ASN A 89 7.80 4.11 4.73
N VAL A 90 6.91 4.52 3.82
CA VAL A 90 6.46 3.75 2.65
C VAL A 90 7.15 4.19 1.35
N GLY A 91 8.29 4.87 1.49
CA GLY A 91 9.12 5.37 0.40
C GLY A 91 9.06 6.87 0.19
N TYR A 92 8.74 7.65 1.24
CA TYR A 92 8.69 9.12 1.22
C TYR A 92 10.00 9.73 0.70
N ASP A 93 11.14 9.30 1.24
CA ASP A 93 12.46 9.90 0.92
C ASP A 93 12.84 9.74 -0.55
N ASN A 94 12.36 8.66 -1.17
CA ASN A 94 12.64 8.31 -2.56
C ASN A 94 11.45 8.65 -3.48
N GLY A 95 10.35 9.16 -2.92
CA GLY A 95 9.14 9.54 -3.65
C GLY A 95 8.24 8.39 -4.11
N TRP A 96 8.42 7.17 -3.59
CA TRP A 96 7.55 6.01 -3.88
C TRP A 96 6.24 6.05 -3.09
N ASP A 97 6.07 7.00 -2.17
CA ASP A 97 4.79 7.27 -1.52
C ASP A 97 3.79 7.92 -2.49
N ARG A 98 4.29 8.65 -3.49
CA ARG A 98 3.51 9.24 -4.60
C ARG A 98 3.25 8.16 -5.63
N VAL A 99 2.04 7.61 -5.57
CA VAL A 99 1.65 6.44 -6.34
C VAL A 99 0.85 6.83 -7.58
N LEU A 100 0.79 5.92 -8.55
CA LEU A 100 -0.13 6.04 -9.69
C LEU A 100 -1.25 5.00 -9.54
N LEU A 101 -2.39 5.42 -8.98
CA LEU A 101 -3.57 4.57 -8.74
C LEU A 101 -4.42 4.32 -9.99
N LEU A 102 -3.79 4.03 -11.14
CA LEU A 102 -4.47 3.57 -12.35
C LEU A 102 -4.75 2.07 -12.32
N TRP A 103 -3.91 1.32 -11.61
CA TRP A 103 -4.03 -0.11 -11.36
C TRP A 103 -3.83 -0.41 -9.88
N PRO A 104 -4.26 -1.60 -9.41
CA PRO A 104 -3.88 -2.08 -8.08
C PRO A 104 -2.37 -2.06 -7.87
N ILE A 105 -1.90 -1.44 -6.79
CA ILE A 105 -0.49 -1.29 -6.47
C ILE A 105 -0.17 -1.87 -5.10
N THR A 106 1.05 -2.37 -4.94
CA THR A 106 1.56 -2.88 -3.67
C THR A 106 2.49 -1.85 -3.04
N VAL A 107 2.03 -1.20 -1.98
CA VAL A 107 2.81 -0.30 -1.12
C VAL A 107 3.69 -1.15 -0.21
N LYS A 108 4.94 -0.72 -0.02
CA LYS A 108 5.95 -1.47 0.73
C LYS A 108 6.54 -0.59 1.81
N HIS A 109 6.56 -1.08 3.04
CA HIS A 109 7.32 -0.52 4.14
C HIS A 109 8.48 -1.46 4.47
N VAL A 110 9.70 -0.95 4.38
CA VAL A 110 10.91 -1.70 4.73
C VAL A 110 11.07 -1.66 6.24
N ILE A 111 11.21 -2.83 6.86
CA ILE A 111 11.45 -2.93 8.30
C ILE A 111 12.96 -2.87 8.51
N ASP A 112 13.46 -1.66 8.68
CA ASP A 112 14.83 -1.33 9.06
C ASP A 112 14.91 -0.96 10.55
N ASP A 113 16.09 -0.54 11.00
CA ASP A 113 16.35 -0.19 12.40
C ASP A 113 15.48 1.00 12.90
N GLU A 114 14.93 1.81 11.99
CA GLU A 114 14.05 2.94 12.34
C GLU A 114 12.58 2.52 12.43
N SER A 115 12.20 1.37 11.86
CA SER A 115 10.84 0.85 11.90
C SER A 115 10.42 0.46 13.33
N PRO A 116 9.19 0.82 13.78
CA PRO A 116 8.68 0.34 15.06
C PRO A 116 8.41 -1.18 15.09
N LEU A 117 8.37 -1.83 13.93
CA LEU A 117 8.26 -3.30 13.83
C LEU A 117 9.63 -3.99 13.86
N PHE A 118 10.71 -3.23 13.98
CA PHE A 118 12.05 -3.78 14.03
C PHE A 118 12.21 -4.71 15.23
N ALA A 119 12.95 -5.81 15.03
CA ALA A 119 13.20 -6.86 16.03
C ALA A 119 11.96 -7.57 16.60
N MET A 120 10.74 -7.34 16.10
CA MET A 120 9.56 -8.09 16.50
C MET A 120 9.54 -9.48 15.85
N THR A 121 9.38 -10.52 16.66
CA THR A 121 9.09 -11.88 16.17
C THR A 121 7.62 -12.00 15.77
N PRO A 122 7.24 -13.01 14.94
CA PRO A 122 5.84 -13.25 14.59
C PRO A 122 4.92 -13.38 15.80
N ASP A 123 5.37 -14.13 16.81
CA ASP A 123 4.59 -14.36 18.04
C ASP A 123 4.44 -13.07 18.88
N GLN A 124 5.50 -12.25 18.94
CA GLN A 124 5.44 -10.96 19.63
C GLN A 124 4.53 -9.98 18.93
N MET A 125 4.57 -9.94 17.59
CA MET A 125 3.70 -9.04 16.82
C MET A 125 2.23 -9.42 16.99
N HIS A 126 1.89 -10.71 16.92
CA HIS A 126 0.53 -11.20 17.12
C HIS A 126 -0.04 -10.81 18.49
N ASN A 127 0.79 -10.87 19.54
CA ASN A 127 0.38 -10.49 20.90
C ASN A 127 0.52 -8.98 21.19
N ALA A 128 1.08 -8.19 20.26
CA ALA A 128 1.29 -6.78 20.47
C ALA A 128 -0.03 -5.99 20.43
N HIS A 129 0.00 -4.77 20.96
CA HIS A 129 -1.17 -3.90 21.02
C HIS A 129 -0.95 -2.66 20.17
N PHE A 130 -0.98 -2.83 18.86
CA PHE A 130 -0.91 -1.72 17.92
C PHE A 130 -1.98 -1.83 16.84
N GLU A 131 -2.20 -0.74 16.14
CA GLU A 131 -3.04 -0.65 14.96
C GLU A 131 -2.24 0.08 13.87
N LEU A 132 -2.17 -0.49 12.68
CA LEU A 132 -1.57 0.15 11.53
C LEU A 132 -2.65 0.91 10.77
N ILE A 133 -2.42 2.19 10.51
CA ILE A 133 -3.38 3.08 9.87
C ILE A 133 -2.76 3.56 8.56
N MET A 134 -3.35 3.14 7.45
CA MET A 134 -2.94 3.60 6.12
C MET A 134 -3.89 4.68 5.64
N THR A 135 -3.32 5.77 5.13
CA THR A 135 -4.08 6.85 4.50
C THR A 135 -3.68 6.98 3.04
N VAL A 136 -4.68 7.17 2.19
CA VAL A 136 -4.50 7.48 0.77
C VAL A 136 -5.15 8.83 0.53
N GLU A 137 -4.38 9.79 0.07
CA GLU A 137 -4.80 11.15 -0.20
C GLU A 137 -4.56 11.47 -1.67
N GLY A 138 -5.31 12.41 -2.22
CA GLY A 138 -5.13 12.87 -3.61
C GLY A 138 -6.22 13.85 -4.01
N ILE A 139 -6.32 14.14 -5.31
CA ILE A 139 -7.30 15.08 -5.87
C ILE A 139 -8.23 14.33 -6.82
N VAL A 140 -9.53 14.52 -6.68
CA VAL A 140 -10.50 13.95 -7.61
C VAL A 140 -10.48 14.73 -8.92
N GLU A 141 -10.10 14.09 -10.02
CA GLU A 141 -9.93 14.78 -11.31
C GLU A 141 -11.22 15.51 -11.77
N ALA A 142 -12.37 14.86 -11.64
CA ALA A 142 -13.64 15.43 -12.11
C ALA A 142 -14.16 16.62 -11.28
N THR A 143 -13.75 16.77 -10.02
CA THR A 143 -14.27 17.82 -9.13
C THR A 143 -13.21 18.80 -8.63
N GLY A 144 -11.92 18.48 -8.79
CA GLY A 144 -10.80 19.24 -8.22
C GLY A 144 -10.77 19.25 -6.69
N MET A 145 -11.61 18.45 -6.02
CA MET A 145 -11.66 18.40 -4.56
C MET A 145 -10.67 17.39 -4.01
N THR A 146 -10.13 17.68 -2.84
CA THR A 146 -9.27 16.73 -2.12
C THR A 146 -10.06 15.50 -1.71
N PHE A 147 -9.39 14.37 -1.84
CA PHE A 147 -9.85 13.04 -1.50
C PHE A 147 -8.94 12.48 -0.41
N GLN A 148 -9.55 11.81 0.57
CA GLN A 148 -8.82 11.07 1.58
C GLN A 148 -9.60 9.81 1.92
N ALA A 149 -8.91 8.68 1.87
CA ALA A 149 -9.37 7.41 2.38
C ALA A 149 -8.44 6.92 3.48
N ARG A 150 -9.02 6.14 4.39
CA ARG A 150 -8.30 5.53 5.49
C ARG A 150 -8.76 4.10 5.65
N THR A 151 -7.82 3.25 5.97
CA THR A 151 -8.05 1.90 6.43
C THR A 151 -7.12 1.64 7.60
N SER A 152 -7.50 0.73 8.46
CA SER A 152 -6.70 0.37 9.60
C SER A 152 -6.76 -1.12 9.82
N PHE A 153 -5.74 -1.63 10.48
CA PHE A 153 -5.64 -3.05 10.65
C PHE A 153 -4.85 -3.46 11.88
N LEU A 154 -5.27 -4.59 12.43
CA LEU A 154 -4.83 -5.14 13.70
C LEU A 154 -3.70 -6.15 13.49
N PRO A 155 -2.93 -6.49 14.55
CA PRO A 155 -1.80 -7.39 14.42
C PRO A 155 -2.20 -8.80 13.96
N ASP A 156 -3.40 -9.25 14.33
CA ASP A 156 -3.97 -10.55 13.94
C ASP A 156 -4.33 -10.64 12.45
N GLU A 157 -4.45 -9.49 11.77
CA GLU A 157 -4.73 -9.40 10.34
C GLU A 157 -3.44 -9.43 9.50
N ILE A 158 -2.27 -9.43 10.15
CA ILE A 158 -0.96 -9.42 9.49
C ILE A 158 -0.48 -10.85 9.28
N LEU A 159 -0.38 -11.27 8.01
CA LEU A 159 0.10 -12.59 7.65
C LEU A 159 1.60 -12.64 7.42
N TRP A 160 2.24 -13.61 8.09
CA TRP A 160 3.68 -13.82 8.05
C TRP A 160 4.12 -14.84 7.00
N GLY A 161 5.13 -14.48 6.21
CA GLY A 161 5.74 -15.42 5.26
C GLY A 161 4.93 -15.63 3.98
N TYR A 162 3.98 -14.76 3.69
CA TYR A 162 3.23 -14.76 2.43
C TYR A 162 3.84 -13.76 1.45
N ARG A 163 3.37 -13.77 0.21
CA ARG A 163 3.47 -12.66 -0.75
C ARG A 163 2.18 -12.56 -1.55
N PHE A 164 1.90 -11.40 -2.11
CA PHE A 164 0.74 -11.31 -2.99
C PHE A 164 1.01 -12.07 -4.29
N ARG A 165 -0.03 -12.66 -4.85
CA ARG A 165 0.01 -13.18 -6.21
C ARG A 165 0.15 -12.03 -7.20
N SER A 166 0.91 -12.25 -8.27
CA SER A 166 0.98 -11.29 -9.37
C SER A 166 -0.39 -11.16 -10.03
N MET A 167 -0.88 -9.93 -10.18
CA MET A 167 -2.12 -9.64 -10.91
C MET A 167 -1.88 -9.40 -12.41
N VAL A 168 -0.61 -9.18 -12.80
CA VAL A 168 -0.23 -8.85 -14.18
C VAL A 168 0.12 -10.14 -14.90
N ILE A 169 -0.59 -10.43 -15.98
CA ILE A 169 -0.39 -11.62 -16.82
C ILE A 169 -0.18 -11.15 -18.25
N LEU A 170 0.83 -11.70 -18.92
CA LEU A 170 1.04 -11.49 -20.35
C LEU A 170 0.09 -12.41 -21.13
N ASN A 171 -0.85 -11.83 -21.87
CA ASN A 171 -1.63 -12.58 -22.83
C ASN A 171 -0.80 -12.77 -24.10
N GLU A 172 -0.13 -13.93 -24.20
CA GLU A 172 0.75 -14.26 -25.34
C GLU A 172 0.05 -14.22 -26.69
N LYS A 173 -1.27 -14.48 -26.74
CA LYS A 173 -2.03 -14.48 -27.99
C LYS A 173 -2.26 -13.08 -28.55
N ILE A 174 -2.36 -12.07 -27.69
CA ILE A 174 -2.68 -10.68 -28.04
C ILE A 174 -1.44 -9.78 -27.88
N GLY A 175 -0.39 -10.26 -27.21
CA GLY A 175 0.84 -9.51 -26.93
C GLY A 175 0.61 -8.33 -25.96
N ARG A 176 -0.36 -8.44 -25.04
CA ARG A 176 -0.73 -7.37 -24.10
C ARG A 176 -0.70 -7.87 -22.67
N TYR A 177 -0.36 -6.97 -21.74
CA TYR A 177 -0.52 -7.23 -20.32
C TYR A 177 -1.97 -7.01 -19.90
N GLU A 178 -2.52 -7.99 -19.20
CA GLU A 178 -3.87 -7.95 -18.63
C GLU A 178 -3.76 -7.97 -17.10
N ILE A 179 -4.62 -7.20 -16.45
CA ILE A 179 -4.70 -7.12 -14.99
C ILE A 179 -5.89 -7.96 -14.54
N HIS A 180 -5.61 -9.06 -13.85
CA HIS A 180 -6.64 -9.94 -13.33
C HIS A 180 -7.04 -9.49 -11.92
N CYS A 181 -8.04 -8.61 -11.83
CA CYS A 181 -8.55 -8.10 -10.54
C CYS A 181 -9.11 -9.19 -9.60
N LYS A 182 -9.41 -10.40 -10.11
CA LYS A 182 -9.81 -11.54 -9.28
C LYS A 182 -8.70 -12.02 -8.34
N LEU A 183 -7.44 -11.77 -8.70
CA LEU A 183 -6.25 -12.16 -7.92
C LEU A 183 -5.86 -11.09 -6.89
N PHE A 184 -6.70 -10.07 -6.68
CA PHE A 184 -6.39 -8.95 -5.80
C PHE A 184 -6.11 -9.41 -4.37
N ASP A 185 -6.99 -10.27 -3.84
CA ASP A 185 -6.91 -10.86 -2.49
C ASP A 185 -6.08 -12.15 -2.45
N GLU A 186 -5.60 -12.65 -3.60
CA GLU A 186 -4.88 -13.91 -3.63
C GLU A 186 -3.45 -13.77 -3.10
N ILE A 187 -3.10 -14.66 -2.18
CA ILE A 187 -1.82 -14.74 -1.52
C ILE A 187 -1.16 -16.09 -1.81
N GLU A 188 0.16 -16.09 -1.85
CA GLU A 188 0.98 -17.30 -2.04
C GLU A 188 2.01 -17.35 -0.91
N GLU A 189 2.29 -18.55 -0.39
CA GLU A 189 3.38 -18.74 0.57
C GLU A 189 4.72 -18.37 -0.08
N SER A 190 5.53 -17.61 0.64
CA SER A 190 6.90 -17.30 0.20
C SER A 190 7.81 -18.50 0.46
N THR A 191 7.78 -19.46 -0.45
CA THR A 191 8.79 -20.53 -0.51
C THR A 191 10.11 -19.92 -0.98
N ASP A 192 11.02 -19.67 -0.04
CA ASP A 192 12.42 -19.34 -0.34
C ASP A 192 13.14 -20.60 -0.90
N GLU A 193 12.80 -21.01 -2.13
CA GLU A 193 13.57 -22.01 -2.91
C GLU A 193 13.79 -21.61 -4.39
N SER A 194 13.52 -20.36 -4.78
CA SER A 194 13.74 -19.92 -6.17
C SER A 194 14.99 -19.03 -6.33
N ASN A 195 16.17 -19.56 -5.97
CA ASN A 195 17.47 -19.03 -6.44
C ASN A 195 18.64 -20.04 -6.49
N LEU A 196 18.41 -21.35 -6.32
CA LEU A 196 19.45 -22.37 -6.58
C LEU A 196 19.47 -22.83 -8.06
N THR A 197 18.49 -22.44 -8.86
CA THR A 197 18.35 -22.87 -10.27
C THR A 197 18.70 -21.80 -11.30
N ALA A 198 18.89 -20.53 -10.89
CA ALA A 198 19.37 -19.47 -11.79
C ALA A 198 20.91 -19.36 -11.85
N MET A 199 21.64 -20.23 -11.13
CA MET A 199 23.10 -20.32 -11.15
C MET A 199 23.63 -21.56 -11.88
N LYS A 200 22.75 -22.30 -12.58
CA LYS A 200 23.12 -23.40 -13.48
C LYS A 200 22.46 -23.22 -14.83
N MET A 201 22.81 -22.14 -15.53
CA MET A 201 22.86 -22.06 -16.99
C MET A 201 23.46 -20.69 -17.32
N ASP A 202 24.41 -20.70 -18.25
CA ASP A 202 25.17 -19.57 -18.83
C ASP A 202 26.43 -19.09 -18.09
N ASP A 203 27.41 -20.00 -17.99
CA ASP A 203 28.78 -19.65 -18.41
C ASP A 203 28.77 -19.48 -19.94
N ASN A 204 28.47 -18.27 -20.40
CA ASN A 204 29.11 -17.74 -21.61
C ASN A 204 29.00 -16.21 -21.61
N ASN A 205 30.18 -15.61 -21.61
CA ASN A 205 30.48 -14.22 -21.85
C ASN A 205 29.65 -13.70 -23.04
N ASP A 206 28.93 -12.59 -22.87
CA ASP A 206 29.00 -11.44 -23.78
C ASP A 206 28.29 -10.22 -23.20
N SER A 207 28.97 -9.10 -23.33
CA SER A 207 28.65 -7.76 -22.86
C SER A 207 27.32 -7.21 -23.35
N TYR A 208 26.40 -6.86 -22.44
CA TYR A 208 25.37 -5.84 -22.68
C TYR A 208 25.06 -5.06 -21.40
N ASP A 209 25.21 -3.74 -21.51
CA ASP A 209 24.73 -2.73 -20.58
C ASP A 209 23.23 -2.95 -20.29
N SER A 210 22.86 -3.13 -19.02
CA SER A 210 21.46 -3.03 -18.60
C SER A 210 21.36 -2.29 -17.28
N SER A 211 20.94 -1.03 -17.39
CA SER A 211 20.40 -0.22 -16.31
C SER A 211 19.42 -1.03 -15.47
N SER A 212 19.80 -1.29 -14.22
CA SER A 212 18.93 -1.91 -13.23
C SER A 212 17.75 -0.98 -12.96
N ASN A 213 16.59 -1.27 -13.56
CA ASN A 213 15.33 -0.65 -13.20
C ASN A 213 14.96 -1.07 -11.77
N ILE A 214 15.39 -0.26 -10.81
CA ILE A 214 14.93 -0.26 -9.42
C ILE A 214 13.51 0.29 -9.45
N SER A 215 12.55 -0.53 -9.87
CA SER A 215 11.13 -0.24 -9.76
C SER A 215 10.61 -0.84 -8.46
N GLY A 216 10.45 0.02 -7.44
CA GLY A 216 9.80 -0.29 -6.16
C GLY A 216 8.33 -0.73 -6.29
N PHE A 217 7.72 -0.57 -7.47
CA PHE A 217 6.40 -1.09 -7.78
C PHE A 217 6.50 -2.34 -8.68
N ILE A 218 6.01 -3.45 -8.13
CA ILE A 218 5.51 -4.63 -8.84
C ILE A 218 4.26 -5.06 -8.08
#